data_AF-A0A097KPF4-F1
#
_entry.id   AF-A0A097KPF4-F1
#
_cell.length_a   1.000
_cell.length_b   1.000
_cell.length_c   1.000
_cell.angle_alpha   90.00
_cell.angle_beta   90.00
_cell.angle_gamma   90.00
#
_symmetry.space_group_name_H-M   'P 1'
#
loop_
_entity.id
_entity.type
_entity.pdbx_description
1 polymer ?
#
loop_
_entity_poly.entity_id
_entity_poly.type
_entity_poly.pdbx_seq_one_letter_code
_entity_poly.pdbx_strand_id
1 'polypeptide(L)' 'MFNLIRLVFALLLIVLITPQTDKENIVLRKFHESGFFMNYNEAKHFLNRITWISIGFFLIITLI' A
#
# COMPACT_ATOMS: atom_id res chain seq x y z
N MET A 1 3.04 -13.69 19.42
CA MET A 1 2.49 -12.36 19.07
C MET A 1 2.91 -11.88 17.68
N PHE A 2 4.16 -12.08 17.24
CA PHE A 2 4.63 -11.67 15.91
C PHE A 2 3.85 -12.24 14.72
N ASN A 3 3.29 -13.45 14.83
CA ASN A 3 2.51 -14.06 13.73
C ASN A 3 1.24 -13.28 13.37
N LEU A 4 0.54 -12.69 14.36
CA LEU A 4 -0.65 -11.88 14.09
C LEU A 4 -0.27 -10.57 13.40
N ILE A 5 0.80 -9.92 13.86
CA ILE A 5 1.35 -8.71 13.23
C ILE A 5 1.77 -9.01 11.79
N ARG A 6 2.48 -10.13 11.58
CA ARG A 6 2.90 -10.58 10.25
C ARG A 6 1.70 -10.85 9.33
N LEU A 7 0.64 -11.48 9.85
CA LEU A 7 -0.60 -11.70 9.11
C LEU A 7 -1.26 -10.38 8.69
N VAL A 8 -1.35 -9.40 9.60
CA VAL A 8 -1.94 -8.08 9.31
C VAL A 8 -1.15 -7.36 8.22
N PHE A 9 0.18 -7.34 8.30
CA PHE A 9 1.02 -6.71 7.27
C PHE A 9 0.94 -7.45 5.93
N ALA A 10 0.87 -8.79 5.94
CA ALA A 10 0.68 -9.57 4.71
C ALA A 10 -0.64 -9.24 4.01
N LEU A 11 -1.74 -9.18 4.78
CA LEU A 11 -3.05 -8.80 4.24
C LEU A 11 -3.05 -7.35 3.72
N LEU A 12 -2.41 -6.43 4.43
CA LEU A 12 -2.26 -5.06 3.99
C LEU A 12 -1.50 -4.98 2.67
N LEU A 13 -0.38 -5.70 2.52
CA LEU A 13 0.39 -5.72 1.27
C LEU A 13 -0.41 -6.31 0.11
N ILE A 14 -1.20 -7.37 0.33
CA ILE A 14 -2.08 -7.92 -0.70
C ILE A 14 -3.07 -6.85 -1.18
N VAL A 15 -3.80 -6.21 -0.25
CA VAL A 15 -4.77 -5.16 -0.61
C VAL A 15 -4.10 -3.97 -1.30
N LEU A 16 -2.87 -3.65 -0.91
CA LEU A 16 -2.19 -2.47 -1.41
C LEU A 16 -1.51 -2.71 -2.76
N ILE A 17 -0.93 -3.89 -3.00
CA ILE A 17 -0.14 -4.22 -4.21
C ILE A 17 -0.99 -4.91 -5.29
N THR A 18 -1.84 -5.88 -4.93
CA THR A 18 -2.62 -6.67 -5.91
C THR A 18 -3.44 -5.82 -6.90
N PRO A 19 -4.12 -4.74 -6.50
CA PRO A 19 -4.89 -3.92 -7.44
C PRO A 19 -4.06 -2.86 -8.18
N GLN A 20 -2.72 -2.84 -8.02
CA GLN A 20 -1.84 -1.94 -8.76
C GLN A 20 -1.44 -2.61 -10.09
N THR A 21 -2.22 -2.37 -11.15
CA THR A 21 -1.82 -2.76 -12.51
C THR A 21 -1.48 -1.52 -13.34
N ASP A 22 -0.65 -1.69 -14.39
CA ASP A 22 -0.22 -0.57 -15.26
C ASP A 22 -1.39 0.15 -15.93
N LYS A 23 -2.49 -0.55 -16.20
CA LYS A 23 -3.67 -0.01 -16.88
C LYS A 23 -4.67 0.61 -15.91
N GLU A 24 -4.91 -0.05 -14.78
CA GLU A 24 -5.82 0.47 -13.75
C GLU A 24 -5.24 0.19 -12.35
N ASN A 25 -5.00 1.26 -11.61
CA ASN A 25 -4.69 1.18 -10.19
C ASN A 25 -5.93 1.60 -9.40
N ILE A 26 -6.70 0.61 -8.95
CA ILE A 26 -7.99 0.83 -8.28
C ILE A 26 -7.80 1.58 -6.96
N VAL A 27 -6.70 1.32 -6.24
CA VAL A 27 -6.38 2.00 -4.97
C VAL A 27 -6.07 3.47 -5.24
N LEU A 28 -5.27 3.75 -6.26
CA LEU A 28 -4.96 5.11 -6.68
C LEU A 28 -6.20 5.86 -7.15
N ARG A 29 -7.08 5.21 -7.92
CA ARG A 29 -8.35 5.79 -8.33
C ARG A 29 -9.22 6.15 -7.13
N LYS A 30 -9.40 5.22 -6.18
CA LYS A 30 -10.16 5.47 -4.94
C LYS A 30 -9.54 6.57 -4.08
N PHE A 31 -8.21 6.66 -4.02
CA PHE A 31 -7.51 7.74 -3.32
C PHE A 31 -7.72 9.09 -4.01
N HIS A 32 -7.76 9.13 -5.34
CA HIS A 32 -8.07 10.37 -6.04
C HIS A 32 -9.55 10.76 -5.88
N GLU A 33 -10.47 9.80 -6.00
CA GLU A 33 -11.91 9.99 -5.84
C GLU A 33 -12.33 10.37 -4.41
N SER A 34 -11.51 10.07 -3.39
CA SER A 34 -11.80 10.44 -2.00
C SER A 34 -11.68 11.94 -1.71
N GLY A 35 -11.07 12.71 -2.62
CA GLY A 35 -10.81 14.14 -2.43
C GLY A 35 -9.73 14.45 -1.39
N PHE A 36 -9.03 13.44 -0.87
CA PHE A 36 -7.98 13.62 0.14
C PHE A 36 -6.67 14.18 -0.44
N PHE A 37 -6.43 13.99 -1.74
CA PHE A 37 -5.25 14.48 -2.45
C PHE A 37 -5.65 15.56 -3.47
N MET A 38 -4.82 16.59 -3.61
CA MET A 38 -5.14 17.71 -4.52
C MET A 38 -5.13 17.29 -5.99
N ASN A 39 -4.33 16.28 -6.34
CA ASN A 39 -4.28 15.75 -7.70
C ASN A 39 -3.89 14.27 -7.73
N TYR A 40 -4.11 13.63 -8.89
CA TYR A 40 -3.78 12.24 -9.12
C TYR A 40 -2.30 11.92 -8.90
N ASN A 41 -1.40 12.86 -9.24
CA ASN A 41 0.04 12.65 -9.11
C ASN A 41 0.47 12.59 -7.63
N GLU A 42 -0.13 13.42 -6.77
CA GLU A 42 0.10 13.40 -5.33
C GLU A 42 -0.38 12.08 -4.71
N ALA A 43 -1.58 11.62 -5.07
CA ALA A 43 -2.10 10.32 -4.65
C ALA A 43 -1.16 9.17 -5.09
N LYS A 44 -0.59 9.26 -6.30
CA LYS A 44 0.36 8.28 -6.83
C LYS A 44 1.66 8.26 -6.03
N HIS A 45 2.23 9.42 -5.73
CA HIS A 45 3.44 9.51 -4.91
C HIS A 45 3.21 9.06 -3.47
N PHE A 46 2.05 9.36 -2.90
CA PHE A 46 1.67 8.86 -1.59
C PHE A 46 1.54 7.33 -1.58
N LEU A 47 0.79 6.76 -2.54
CA LEU A 47 0.60 5.32 -2.66
C LEU A 47 1.93 4.60 -2.85
N ASN A 48 2.84 5.14 -3.67
CA ASN A 48 4.16 4.55 -3.85
C ASN A 48 4.98 4.57 -2.55
N ARG A 49 4.99 5.71 -1.83
CA ARG A 49 5.71 5.83 -0.55
C ARG A 49 5.19 4.85 0.49
N ILE A 50 3.86 4.78 0.66
CA ILE A 50 3.28 3.87 1.66
C ILE A 50 3.50 2.41 1.28
N THR A 51 3.46 2.05 -0.02
CA THR A 51 3.80 0.71 -0.51
C THR A 51 5.21 0.30 -0.09
N TRP A 52 6.22 1.12 -0.39
CA TRP A 52 7.61 0.82 -0.05
C TRP A 52 7.86 0.76 1.46
N ILE A 53 7.23 1.66 2.23
CA ILE A 53 7.28 1.62 3.69
C ILE A 53 6.69 0.32 4.22
N SER A 54 5.51 -0.09 3.74
CA SER A 54 4.86 -1.33 4.16
C SER A 54 5.68 -2.58 3.81
N ILE A 55 6.31 -2.61 2.63
CA ILE A 55 7.22 -3.70 2.24
C ILE A 55 8.42 -3.76 3.18
N GLY A 56 9.07 -2.61 3.44
CA GLY A 56 10.20 -2.53 4.35
C GLY A 56 9.85 -3.04 5.76
N PHE A 57 8.73 -2.60 6.32
CA PHE A 57 8.24 -3.08 7.62
C PHE A 57 7.96 -4.58 7.62
N PHE A 58 7.29 -5.11 6.58
CA PHE A 58 6.99 -6.53 6.49
C PHE A 58 8.26 -7.39 6.46
N LEU A 59 9.30 -6.93 5.74
CA LEU A 59 10.59 -7.62 5.69
C LEU A 59 11.29 -7.59 7.06
N ILE A 60 11.31 -6.44 7.74
CA ILE A 60 11.88 -6.33 9.10
C ILE A 60 11.16 -7.27 10.07
N ILE A 61 9.83 -7.25 10.10
CA ILE A 61 9.01 -8.13 10.96
C ILE A 61 9.25 -9.62 10.64
N THR A 62 9.56 -9.94 9.38
CA THR A 62 9.80 -11.31 8.95
C THR A 62 11.19 -11.83 9.31
N LEU A 63 12.19 -10.95 9.39
CA LEU A 63 13.58 -11.30 9.62
C LEU A 63 14.00 -11.25 11.10
N ILE A 64 13.18 -10.66 11.97
CA ILE A 64 13.33 -10.65 13.43
C ILE A 64 12.54 -11.83 14.02
#